data_AF-A0A645ELD4-F1
#
_entry.id   AF-A0A645ELD4-F1
#
_cell.length_a   1.000
_cell.length_b   1.000
_cell.length_c   1.000
_cell.angle_alpha   90.00
_cell.angle_beta   90.00
_cell.angle_gamma   90.00
#
_symmetry.space_group_name_H-M   'P 1'
#
loop_
_entity.id
_entity.type
_entity.pdbx_description
1 polymer ?
#
loop_
_entity_poly.entity_id
_entity_poly.type
_entity_poly.pdbx_seq_one_letter_code
_entity_poly.pdbx_strand_id
1 'polypeptide(L)'
;MWDSSDGIPDFQADFGFAHEFTPFSFNGSFSPVPPAPGSTSRETHALRLAVNGTDASGIEAAVNLVPRGAPMPSSNCIVSFDLWMNYPGGAGGVNSTGSTQHALFGFGNPGTNANWPLAKNSTVGVWFCVTGEGGDSRDYRAYRGHSSGSIDVTGAQSGMMASNNAASLYQQLFPTSRFETPGSPGKEWVRVELHRTNGLIHWVMNGQRIAIVSNSDPGYETFMLGLCDLFKSVANPVQDAFVLFDNILVEDTSDAERVLSTGVKPGGGLQFTFSAIPGVDYEVDRSTNLTVWEVEQTLRTNRPPLRMTAPLQEGPLFYRVRRVLGEGHPVQ
;
A
#
# COMPACT_ATOMS: atom_id res chain seq x y z
N MET A 1 16.69 -2.51 -8.10
CA MET A 1 17.72 -2.82 -7.11
C MET A 1 17.56 -4.27 -6.70
N TRP A 2 18.64 -4.92 -6.32
CA TRP A 2 18.60 -6.30 -5.84
C TRP A 2 19.61 -6.47 -4.71
N ASP A 3 19.44 -7.53 -3.92
CA ASP A 3 20.38 -7.97 -2.90
C ASP A 3 20.23 -9.50 -2.71
N SER A 4 21.29 -10.16 -2.26
CA SER A 4 21.29 -11.58 -1.95
C SER A 4 22.33 -11.90 -0.87
N SER A 5 22.10 -12.97 -0.12
CA SER A 5 22.98 -13.35 1.00
C SER A 5 24.43 -13.62 0.58
N ASP A 6 24.66 -14.02 -0.67
CA ASP A 6 25.97 -14.34 -1.25
C ASP A 6 26.52 -13.27 -2.20
N GLY A 7 25.74 -12.21 -2.48
CA GLY A 7 26.11 -11.13 -3.39
C GLY A 7 26.02 -11.49 -4.87
N ILE A 8 25.37 -12.60 -5.23
CA ILE A 8 25.07 -12.98 -6.61
C ILE A 8 23.62 -12.62 -6.95
N PRO A 9 23.35 -11.89 -8.05
CA PRO A 9 21.98 -11.57 -8.42
C PRO A 9 21.18 -12.83 -8.77
N ASP A 10 20.08 -13.07 -8.06
CA ASP A 10 19.12 -14.14 -8.34
C ASP A 10 17.69 -13.59 -8.35
N PHE A 11 17.35 -12.93 -9.45
CA PHE A 11 16.02 -12.35 -9.66
C PHE A 11 15.68 -12.21 -11.14
N GLN A 12 14.40 -12.08 -11.43
CA GLN A 12 13.84 -11.66 -12.71
C GLN A 12 12.88 -10.48 -12.50
N ALA A 13 12.87 -9.56 -13.46
CA ALA A 13 11.94 -8.45 -13.49
C ALA A 13 11.48 -8.21 -14.93
N ASP A 14 10.23 -8.55 -15.21
CA ASP A 14 9.64 -8.47 -16.54
C ASP A 14 8.58 -7.35 -16.55
N PHE A 15 8.83 -6.31 -17.34
CA PHE A 15 7.89 -5.21 -17.55
C PHE A 15 6.97 -5.54 -18.72
N GLY A 16 5.66 -5.41 -18.51
CA GLY A 16 4.69 -5.79 -19.54
C GLY A 16 4.68 -7.31 -19.77
N PHE A 17 4.68 -8.09 -18.68
CA PHE A 17 4.59 -9.54 -18.73
C PHE A 17 3.15 -9.97 -19.06
N ALA A 18 2.98 -10.63 -20.20
CA ALA A 18 1.73 -11.20 -20.67
C ALA A 18 1.35 -12.46 -19.85
N HIS A 19 0.48 -12.30 -18.85
CA HIS A 19 0.13 -13.38 -17.91
C HIS A 19 -1.08 -14.23 -18.33
N GLU A 20 -1.77 -13.91 -19.43
CA GLU A 20 -2.96 -14.61 -19.94
C GLU A 20 -2.69 -16.06 -20.35
N PHE A 21 -1.43 -16.42 -20.59
CA PHE A 21 -1.01 -17.77 -20.94
C PHE A 21 -0.28 -18.48 -19.79
N THR A 22 -0.10 -17.82 -18.64
CA THR A 22 0.62 -18.37 -17.50
C THR A 22 -0.33 -19.25 -16.69
N PRO A 23 -0.13 -20.58 -16.70
CA PRO A 23 -0.96 -21.46 -15.89
C PRO A 23 -0.59 -21.32 -14.41
N PHE A 24 -1.59 -21.44 -13.54
CA PHE A 24 -1.39 -21.69 -12.12
C PHE A 24 -2.26 -22.88 -11.69
N SER A 25 -1.85 -23.56 -10.62
CA SER A 25 -2.63 -24.63 -9.99
C SER A 25 -3.43 -24.05 -8.82
N PHE A 26 -4.74 -24.29 -8.80
CA PHE A 26 -5.63 -23.90 -7.71
C PHE A 26 -6.51 -25.08 -7.34
N ASN A 27 -6.43 -25.53 -6.08
CA ASN A 27 -7.12 -26.72 -5.59
C ASN A 27 -6.93 -27.94 -6.51
N GLY A 28 -5.70 -28.10 -7.03
CA GLY A 28 -5.31 -29.19 -7.93
C GLY A 28 -5.80 -29.05 -9.38
N SER A 29 -6.47 -27.95 -9.73
CA SER A 29 -6.91 -27.66 -11.10
C SER A 29 -6.05 -26.58 -11.73
N PHE A 30 -5.72 -26.74 -13.02
CA PHE A 30 -4.92 -25.75 -13.74
C PHE A 30 -5.81 -24.74 -14.47
N SER A 31 -5.46 -23.46 -14.39
CA SER A 31 -6.11 -22.38 -15.14
C SER A 31 -5.10 -21.28 -15.44
N PRO A 32 -5.28 -20.48 -16.51
CA PRO A 32 -4.46 -19.29 -16.72
C PRO A 32 -4.78 -18.22 -15.67
N VAL A 33 -3.79 -17.41 -15.30
CA VAL A 33 -4.01 -16.24 -14.43
C VAL A 33 -5.06 -15.33 -15.09
N PRO A 34 -6.21 -15.07 -14.44
CA PRO A 34 -7.26 -14.23 -15.00
C PRO A 34 -6.79 -12.77 -15.12
N PRO A 35 -7.44 -11.93 -15.96
CA PRO A 35 -7.19 -10.49 -15.96
C PRO A 35 -7.35 -9.87 -14.56
N ALA A 36 -6.51 -8.88 -14.24
CA ALA A 36 -6.64 -8.13 -13.00
C ALA A 36 -7.99 -7.37 -12.97
N PRO A 37 -8.71 -7.31 -11.83
CA PRO A 37 -10.05 -6.71 -11.75
C PRO A 37 -10.12 -5.24 -12.17
N GLY A 38 -9.03 -4.48 -12.03
CA GLY A 38 -8.95 -3.06 -12.40
C GLY A 38 -8.74 -2.78 -13.90
N SER A 39 -8.50 -3.80 -14.73
CA SER A 39 -8.11 -3.62 -16.13
C SER A 39 -9.32 -3.36 -17.03
N THR A 40 -9.30 -2.27 -17.82
CA THR A 40 -10.45 -1.82 -18.65
C THR A 40 -10.48 -2.40 -20.07
N SER A 41 -9.53 -3.24 -20.42
CA SER A 41 -9.49 -4.00 -21.64
C SER A 41 -8.91 -5.38 -21.32
N ARG A 42 -9.00 -6.37 -22.21
CA ARG A 42 -8.39 -7.70 -22.03
C ARG A 42 -6.84 -7.67 -21.97
N GLU A 43 -6.25 -6.52 -21.63
CA GLU A 43 -4.85 -6.36 -21.30
C GLU A 43 -4.52 -7.16 -20.04
N THR A 44 -3.60 -8.08 -20.21
CA THR A 44 -3.09 -9.04 -19.23
C THR A 44 -1.59 -8.84 -19.06
N HIS A 45 -1.16 -7.59 -19.11
CA HIS A 45 0.23 -7.21 -18.97
C HIS A 45 0.45 -6.66 -17.57
N ALA A 46 1.29 -7.33 -16.79
CA ALA A 46 1.64 -6.90 -15.45
C ALA A 46 3.15 -6.67 -15.33
N LEU A 47 3.59 -6.07 -14.24
CA LEU A 47 4.96 -6.22 -13.78
C LEU A 47 5.09 -7.59 -13.10
N ARG A 48 5.96 -8.47 -13.63
CA ARG A 48 6.32 -9.74 -12.97
C ARG A 48 7.66 -9.62 -12.27
N LEU A 49 7.73 -10.09 -11.03
CA LEU A 49 8.98 -10.28 -10.30
C LEU A 49 9.10 -11.74 -9.85
N ALA A 50 10.31 -12.29 -9.93
CA ALA A 50 10.67 -13.60 -9.37
C ALA A 50 12.05 -13.48 -8.71
N VAL A 51 12.30 -14.28 -7.67
CA VAL A 51 13.58 -14.34 -6.94
C VAL A 51 13.89 -15.79 -6.60
N ASN A 52 15.16 -16.09 -6.31
CA ASN A 52 15.60 -17.40 -5.83
C ASN A 52 15.18 -18.56 -6.77
N GLY A 53 15.39 -18.36 -8.06
CA GLY A 53 14.86 -19.23 -9.12
C GLY A 53 15.56 -19.09 -10.47
N THR A 54 16.65 -18.34 -10.55
CA THR A 54 17.46 -18.23 -11.77
C THR A 54 18.63 -19.21 -11.79
N ASP A 55 18.94 -19.84 -10.65
CA ASP A 55 19.88 -20.95 -10.53
C ASP A 55 19.36 -22.07 -9.61
N ALA A 56 20.22 -23.05 -9.29
CA ALA A 56 19.88 -24.19 -8.44
C ALA A 56 20.30 -24.00 -6.97
N SER A 57 20.82 -22.82 -6.60
CA SER A 57 21.35 -22.49 -5.29
C SER A 57 20.26 -21.81 -4.47
N GLY A 58 19.69 -22.49 -3.49
CA GLY A 58 18.68 -21.89 -2.60
C GLY A 58 19.29 -20.83 -1.69
N ILE A 59 19.33 -19.58 -2.14
CA ILE A 59 19.94 -18.44 -1.45
C ILE A 59 18.88 -17.34 -1.28
N GLU A 60 18.86 -16.71 -0.10
CA GLU A 60 17.94 -15.61 0.14
C GLU A 60 18.25 -14.45 -0.80
N ALA A 61 17.23 -13.97 -1.50
CA ALA A 61 17.35 -12.95 -2.53
C ALA A 61 16.17 -11.99 -2.50
N ALA A 62 16.42 -10.75 -2.89
CA ALA A 62 15.40 -9.71 -2.98
C ALA A 62 15.58 -8.87 -4.24
N VAL A 63 14.44 -8.42 -4.77
CA VAL A 63 14.38 -7.41 -5.83
C VAL A 63 13.42 -6.31 -5.42
N ASN A 64 13.80 -5.08 -5.69
CA ASN A 64 12.96 -3.90 -5.50
C ASN A 64 12.98 -3.03 -6.76
N LEU A 65 11.82 -2.53 -7.13
CA LEU A 65 11.62 -1.54 -8.17
C LEU A 65 11.09 -0.25 -7.56
N VAL A 66 11.72 0.85 -7.94
CA VAL A 66 11.30 2.21 -7.59
C VAL A 66 11.09 2.94 -8.92
N PRO A 67 9.89 3.46 -9.20
CA PRO A 67 9.62 4.22 -10.42
C PRO A 67 10.60 5.40 -10.55
N ARG A 68 11.14 5.59 -11.75
CA ARG A 68 12.04 6.70 -12.08
C ARG A 68 11.30 7.73 -12.93
N GLY A 69 11.45 9.01 -12.59
CA GLY A 69 11.01 10.12 -13.44
C GLY A 69 9.54 10.52 -13.32
N ALA A 70 8.75 9.85 -12.48
CA ALA A 70 7.42 10.32 -12.08
C ALA A 70 7.53 10.97 -10.69
N PRO A 71 7.25 12.27 -10.53
CA PRO A 71 7.19 12.88 -9.20
C PRO A 71 6.03 12.25 -8.43
N MET A 72 6.31 11.69 -7.26
CA MET A 72 5.26 11.35 -6.31
C MET A 72 4.74 12.65 -5.69
N PRO A 73 3.49 12.70 -5.23
CA PRO A 73 3.03 13.78 -4.35
C PRO A 73 4.01 13.97 -3.19
N SER A 74 4.17 15.19 -2.68
CA SER A 74 5.13 15.48 -1.60
C SER A 74 4.57 15.24 -0.19
N SER A 75 3.25 15.13 -0.08
CA SER A 75 2.57 14.94 1.20
C SER A 75 1.61 13.75 1.19
N ASN A 76 0.31 13.96 1.31
CA ASN A 76 -0.63 12.84 1.37
C ASN A 76 -0.84 12.24 -0.03
N CYS A 77 -0.84 10.91 -0.10
CA CYS A 77 -1.16 10.21 -1.33
C CYS A 77 -1.67 8.81 -1.02
N ILE A 78 -2.34 8.22 -2.00
CA ILE A 78 -2.68 6.82 -2.01
C ILE A 78 -1.95 6.19 -3.19
N VAL A 79 -1.17 5.15 -2.92
CA VAL A 79 -0.67 4.26 -3.98
C VAL A 79 -1.49 3.00 -3.91
N SER A 80 -1.98 2.55 -5.05
CA SER A 80 -2.89 1.43 -5.11
C SER A 80 -2.55 0.55 -6.31
N PHE A 81 -2.68 -0.76 -6.16
CA PHE A 81 -2.38 -1.74 -7.21
C PHE A 81 -3.14 -3.04 -6.98
N ASP A 82 -3.26 -3.86 -8.02
CA ASP A 82 -3.70 -5.24 -7.92
C ASP A 82 -2.47 -6.14 -7.75
N LEU A 83 -2.52 -7.02 -6.76
CA LEU A 83 -1.46 -7.95 -6.39
C LEU A 83 -1.92 -9.37 -6.66
N TRP A 84 -1.09 -10.14 -7.38
CA TRP A 84 -1.20 -11.59 -7.49
C TRP A 84 0.10 -12.22 -7.01
N MET A 85 0.03 -13.08 -6.00
CA MET A 85 1.17 -13.91 -5.60
C MET A 85 0.94 -15.34 -6.01
N ASN A 86 1.82 -15.87 -6.86
CA ASN A 86 1.81 -17.27 -7.24
C ASN A 86 2.89 -18.02 -6.45
N TYR A 87 2.58 -19.27 -6.12
CA TYR A 87 3.48 -20.16 -5.39
C TYR A 87 3.27 -21.61 -5.84
N PRO A 88 4.32 -22.46 -5.79
CA PRO A 88 4.20 -23.88 -6.08
C PRO A 88 3.42 -24.63 -4.99
N GLY A 89 2.81 -25.77 -5.36
CA GLY A 89 2.07 -26.63 -4.43
C GLY A 89 0.60 -26.22 -4.24
N GLY A 90 -0.08 -26.90 -3.31
CA GLY A 90 -1.46 -26.58 -2.90
C GLY A 90 -1.49 -25.62 -1.69
N ALA A 91 -2.60 -25.61 -0.94
CA ALA A 91 -2.74 -24.77 0.25
C ALA A 91 -1.52 -24.87 1.20
N GLY A 92 -0.96 -23.74 1.63
CA GLY A 92 0.26 -23.68 2.45
C GLY A 92 1.54 -24.09 1.73
N GLY A 93 1.54 -24.22 0.40
CA GLY A 93 2.65 -24.79 -0.37
C GLY A 93 2.75 -26.31 -0.29
N VAL A 94 1.70 -27.00 0.17
CA VAL A 94 1.70 -28.47 0.35
C VAL A 94 2.09 -29.17 -0.96
N ASN A 95 2.94 -30.20 -0.84
CA ASN A 95 3.54 -30.96 -1.95
C ASN A 95 4.50 -30.16 -2.85
N SER A 96 5.10 -29.09 -2.33
CA SER A 96 6.17 -28.34 -2.99
C SER A 96 7.31 -28.00 -2.02
N THR A 97 8.34 -27.35 -2.54
CA THR A 97 9.40 -26.70 -1.77
C THR A 97 9.54 -25.26 -2.21
N GLY A 98 10.08 -24.39 -1.34
CA GLY A 98 10.37 -23.00 -1.67
C GLY A 98 9.14 -22.17 -2.05
N SER A 99 7.97 -22.49 -1.49
CA SER A 99 6.72 -21.78 -1.76
C SER A 99 6.67 -20.40 -1.11
N THR A 100 7.37 -20.22 0.01
CA THR A 100 7.25 -19.03 0.86
C THR A 100 8.14 -17.89 0.40
N GLN A 101 7.54 -16.97 -0.33
CA GLN A 101 8.14 -15.70 -0.73
C GLN A 101 7.25 -14.53 -0.29
N HIS A 102 7.84 -13.35 -0.14
CA HIS A 102 7.16 -12.16 0.35
C HIS A 102 7.09 -11.07 -0.70
N ALA A 103 5.89 -10.66 -1.10
CA ALA A 103 5.72 -9.42 -1.85
C ALA A 103 6.09 -8.24 -0.94
N LEU A 104 6.81 -7.27 -1.50
CA LEU A 104 7.30 -6.09 -0.82
C LEU A 104 6.67 -4.84 -1.42
N PHE A 105 6.26 -3.90 -0.57
CA PHE A 105 5.80 -2.60 -1.03
C PHE A 105 5.88 -1.55 0.07
N GLY A 106 6.14 -0.30 -0.28
CA GLY A 106 6.39 0.74 0.72
C GLY A 106 6.71 2.12 0.14
N PHE A 107 7.02 3.04 1.04
CA PHE A 107 7.42 4.42 0.71
C PHE A 107 8.83 4.73 1.23
N GLY A 108 9.51 5.64 0.52
CA GLY A 108 10.74 6.27 0.98
C GLY A 108 12.03 5.57 0.59
N ASN A 109 11.98 4.53 -0.27
CA ASN A 109 13.19 3.93 -0.82
C ASN A 109 13.74 4.79 -1.98
N PRO A 110 14.93 5.42 -1.86
CA PRO A 110 15.46 6.32 -2.88
C PRO A 110 15.99 5.63 -4.15
N GLY A 111 15.99 4.30 -4.23
CA GLY A 111 16.53 3.60 -5.38
C GLY A 111 18.02 3.26 -5.29
N THR A 112 18.64 3.33 -4.09
CA THR A 112 20.06 3.02 -3.88
C THR A 112 20.33 1.58 -3.44
N ASN A 113 19.62 1.09 -2.41
CA ASN A 113 19.75 -0.26 -1.87
C ASN A 113 18.38 -0.97 -1.82
N ALA A 114 18.39 -2.30 -1.94
CA ALA A 114 17.18 -3.08 -1.71
C ALA A 114 16.76 -2.96 -0.23
N ASN A 115 15.53 -2.55 0.00
CA ASN A 115 14.82 -2.75 1.25
C ASN A 115 14.25 -4.17 1.29
N TRP A 116 14.72 -4.96 2.24
CA TRP A 116 14.23 -6.30 2.52
C TRP A 116 14.68 -6.72 3.92
N PRO A 117 14.04 -7.72 4.54
CA PRO A 117 14.29 -8.09 5.94
C PRO A 117 15.73 -8.47 6.30
N LEU A 118 16.52 -8.98 5.34
CA LEU A 118 17.90 -9.44 5.56
C LEU A 118 18.96 -8.43 5.07
N ALA A 119 18.55 -7.21 4.73
CA ALA A 119 19.46 -6.18 4.29
C ALA A 119 20.59 -5.96 5.31
N LYS A 120 21.84 -5.97 4.83
CA LYS A 120 23.03 -5.64 5.63
C LYS A 120 23.48 -4.19 5.45
N ASN A 121 23.05 -3.58 4.35
CA ASN A 121 23.31 -2.19 4.02
C ASN A 121 22.19 -1.27 4.52
N SER A 122 22.44 0.04 4.48
CA SER A 122 21.43 1.04 4.85
C SER A 122 20.14 0.87 4.03
N THR A 123 19.01 0.75 4.72
CA THR A 123 17.66 0.78 4.13
C THR A 123 16.92 2.03 4.59
N VAL A 124 15.93 2.48 3.80
CA VAL A 124 15.25 3.77 4.07
C VAL A 124 13.74 3.66 3.90
N GLY A 125 12.99 4.37 4.73
CA GLY A 125 11.54 4.50 4.63
C GLY A 125 10.77 3.44 5.41
N VAL A 126 9.54 3.18 4.99
CA VAL A 126 8.63 2.19 5.60
C VAL A 126 8.12 1.27 4.51
N TRP A 127 8.19 -0.03 4.73
CA TRP A 127 7.63 -1.02 3.81
C TRP A 127 7.01 -2.19 4.56
N PHE A 128 6.23 -2.96 3.82
CA PHE A 128 5.49 -4.10 4.31
C PHE A 128 5.84 -5.34 3.51
N CYS A 129 5.60 -6.50 4.11
CA CYS A 129 5.78 -7.79 3.48
C CYS A 129 4.52 -8.65 3.68
N VAL A 130 4.14 -9.41 2.65
CA VAL A 130 3.07 -10.40 2.74
C VAL A 130 3.45 -11.68 2.00
N THR A 131 3.21 -12.86 2.57
CA THR A 131 3.33 -14.16 1.87
C THR A 131 2.07 -14.48 1.08
N GLY A 132 2.18 -15.27 0.00
CA GLY A 132 1.02 -15.66 -0.81
C GLY A 132 0.27 -16.85 -0.20
N GLU A 133 0.99 -17.77 0.43
CA GLU A 133 0.53 -19.09 0.83
C GLU A 133 0.51 -19.31 2.34
N GLY A 134 0.94 -18.36 3.17
CA GLY A 134 0.86 -18.52 4.62
C GLY A 134 1.91 -19.45 5.23
N GLY A 135 3.03 -19.72 4.53
CA GLY A 135 4.04 -20.69 4.98
C GLY A 135 5.00 -20.14 6.05
N ASP A 136 4.89 -18.87 6.44
CA ASP A 136 5.73 -18.27 7.46
C ASP A 136 5.00 -18.20 8.81
N SER A 137 5.76 -18.31 9.90
CA SER A 137 5.27 -17.92 11.23
C SER A 137 4.76 -16.46 11.28
N ARG A 138 5.26 -15.60 10.39
CA ARG A 138 4.87 -14.19 10.27
C ARG A 138 4.67 -13.80 8.81
N ASP A 139 3.50 -14.11 8.28
CA ASP A 139 3.10 -13.81 6.91
C ASP A 139 2.94 -12.32 6.64
N TYR A 140 2.49 -11.53 7.63
CA TYR A 140 2.26 -10.10 7.50
C TYR A 140 3.28 -9.34 8.35
N ARG A 141 4.06 -8.47 7.73
CA ARG A 141 5.17 -7.77 8.39
C ARG A 141 5.24 -6.30 7.99
N ALA A 142 5.83 -5.51 8.89
CA ALA A 142 6.10 -4.10 8.68
C ALA A 142 7.55 -3.80 9.08
N TYR A 143 8.19 -2.93 8.32
CA TYR A 143 9.60 -2.60 8.52
C TYR A 143 9.84 -1.09 8.42
N ARG A 144 10.91 -0.66 9.07
CA ARG A 144 11.49 0.68 8.98
C ARG A 144 12.95 0.62 8.55
N GLY A 145 13.36 1.65 7.82
CA GLY A 145 14.75 1.84 7.41
C GLY A 145 15.69 1.98 8.60
N HIS A 146 16.93 1.56 8.42
CA HIS A 146 18.02 1.76 9.37
C HIS A 146 19.35 1.82 8.64
N SER A 147 20.35 2.50 9.24
CA SER A 147 21.67 2.66 8.63
C SER A 147 22.45 1.35 8.44
N SER A 148 22.06 0.29 9.14
CA SER A 148 22.74 -1.01 9.18
C SER A 148 21.80 -2.18 8.85
N GLY A 149 20.87 -1.98 7.93
CA GLY A 149 19.85 -2.98 7.58
C GLY A 149 18.45 -2.46 7.83
N SER A 150 17.56 -3.33 8.31
CA SER A 150 16.14 -3.03 8.50
C SER A 150 15.67 -3.31 9.92
N ILE A 151 14.72 -2.51 10.40
CA ILE A 151 14.08 -2.71 11.70
C ILE A 151 12.71 -3.34 11.47
N ASP A 152 12.50 -4.54 12.03
CA ASP A 152 11.18 -5.17 12.11
C ASP A 152 10.31 -4.42 13.12
N VAL A 153 9.22 -3.82 12.63
CA VAL A 153 8.30 -3.05 13.46
C VAL A 153 7.26 -4.02 14.02
N THR A 154 7.29 -4.24 15.33
CA THR A 154 6.43 -5.21 16.02
C THR A 154 5.57 -4.57 17.10
N GLY A 155 4.64 -5.35 17.65
CA GLY A 155 3.74 -4.92 18.73
C GLY A 155 2.91 -3.70 18.35
N ALA A 156 2.62 -2.84 19.34
CA ALA A 156 1.78 -1.65 19.14
C ALA A 156 2.36 -0.65 18.11
N GLN A 157 3.68 -0.63 17.93
CA GLN A 157 4.35 0.29 17.00
C GLN A 157 4.12 -0.05 15.52
N SER A 158 3.74 -1.30 15.25
CA SER A 158 3.46 -1.78 13.90
C SER A 158 2.06 -1.38 13.41
N GLY A 159 1.16 -1.07 14.36
CA GLY A 159 -0.26 -0.91 14.08
C GLY A 159 -0.89 -2.14 13.40
N MET A 160 -0.20 -3.29 13.38
CA MET A 160 -0.64 -4.50 12.71
C MET A 160 -1.83 -5.11 13.44
N MET A 161 -2.78 -5.61 12.67
CA MET A 161 -3.92 -6.35 13.22
C MET A 161 -3.50 -7.74 13.72
N ALA A 162 -2.60 -8.40 13.00
CA ALA A 162 -1.93 -9.65 13.36
C ALA A 162 -0.73 -9.88 12.43
N SER A 163 0.16 -10.81 12.76
CA SER A 163 1.32 -11.13 11.90
C SER A 163 1.22 -12.47 11.18
N ASN A 164 0.34 -13.38 11.60
CA ASN A 164 0.23 -14.73 11.06
C ASN A 164 -1.13 -14.94 10.38
N ASN A 165 -1.16 -15.63 9.25
CA ASN A 165 -2.36 -15.88 8.45
C ASN A 165 -3.50 -16.57 9.20
N ALA A 166 -3.20 -17.36 10.25
CA ALA A 166 -4.20 -18.04 11.06
C ALA A 166 -5.06 -17.11 11.93
N ALA A 167 -4.72 -15.82 12.04
CA ALA A 167 -5.53 -14.87 12.79
C ALA A 167 -6.93 -14.71 12.19
N SER A 168 -7.96 -14.63 13.05
CA SER A 168 -9.37 -14.61 12.63
C SER A 168 -9.71 -13.53 11.60
N LEU A 169 -9.06 -12.37 11.68
CA LEU A 169 -9.23 -11.30 10.70
C LEU A 169 -8.84 -11.75 9.30
N TYR A 170 -7.67 -12.37 9.14
CA TYR A 170 -7.18 -12.80 7.83
C TYR A 170 -7.98 -13.98 7.29
N GLN A 171 -8.40 -14.91 8.17
CA GLN A 171 -9.30 -16.00 7.79
C GLN A 171 -10.64 -15.48 7.24
N GLN A 172 -11.13 -14.33 7.74
CA GLN A 172 -12.33 -13.66 7.20
C GLN A 172 -12.04 -12.87 5.92
N LEU A 173 -10.87 -12.20 5.85
CA LEU A 173 -10.47 -11.39 4.70
C LEU A 173 -10.14 -12.24 3.47
N PHE A 174 -9.54 -13.41 3.69
CA PHE A 174 -9.11 -14.37 2.67
C PHE A 174 -9.68 -15.76 2.99
N PRO A 175 -10.99 -15.97 2.80
CA PRO A 175 -11.66 -17.23 3.16
C PRO A 175 -11.41 -18.35 2.14
N THR A 176 -11.54 -19.61 2.56
CA THR A 176 -11.42 -20.80 1.68
C THR A 176 -12.42 -20.85 0.53
N SER A 177 -13.52 -20.09 0.60
CA SER A 177 -14.49 -19.97 -0.48
C SER A 177 -13.92 -19.27 -1.72
N ARG A 178 -12.79 -18.56 -1.58
CA ARG A 178 -12.14 -17.82 -2.65
C ARG A 178 -10.63 -18.07 -2.73
N PHE A 179 -9.93 -18.26 -1.60
CA PHE A 179 -8.48 -18.41 -1.56
C PHE A 179 -8.10 -19.86 -1.29
N GLU A 180 -7.04 -20.34 -1.94
CA GLU A 180 -6.57 -21.72 -1.76
C GLU A 180 -6.04 -21.93 -0.33
N THR A 181 -5.27 -20.97 0.18
CA THR A 181 -4.86 -20.95 1.59
C THR A 181 -5.66 -19.90 2.36
N PRO A 182 -6.50 -20.31 3.33
CA PRO A 182 -7.25 -19.34 4.10
C PRO A 182 -6.32 -18.48 4.96
N GLY A 183 -6.60 -17.18 5.00
CA GLY A 183 -5.75 -16.20 5.65
C GLY A 183 -4.61 -15.65 4.80
N SER A 184 -4.43 -16.12 3.57
CA SER A 184 -3.34 -15.69 2.70
C SER A 184 -3.87 -15.24 1.31
N PRO A 185 -3.27 -14.21 0.70
CA PRO A 185 -3.79 -13.57 -0.51
C PRO A 185 -3.43 -14.26 -1.84
N GLY A 186 -2.64 -15.33 -1.84
CA GLY A 186 -2.07 -15.90 -3.06
C GLY A 186 -3.07 -16.63 -3.94
N LYS A 187 -2.70 -16.76 -5.22
CA LYS A 187 -3.46 -17.37 -6.33
C LYS A 187 -4.83 -16.74 -6.58
N GLU A 188 -4.98 -15.49 -6.18
CA GLU A 188 -6.13 -14.64 -6.37
C GLU A 188 -5.66 -13.19 -6.49
N TRP A 189 -6.39 -12.36 -7.24
CA TRP A 189 -6.12 -10.93 -7.28
C TRP A 189 -6.65 -10.25 -6.01
N VAL A 190 -5.77 -9.52 -5.32
CA VAL A 190 -6.14 -8.69 -4.17
C VAL A 190 -5.80 -7.23 -4.42
N ARG A 191 -6.70 -6.35 -4.05
CA ARG A 191 -6.47 -4.90 -4.12
C ARG A 191 -5.63 -4.48 -2.92
N VAL A 192 -4.50 -3.85 -3.17
CA VAL A 192 -3.63 -3.29 -2.13
C VAL A 192 -3.61 -1.78 -2.24
N GLU A 193 -3.66 -1.11 -1.09
CA GLU A 193 -3.51 0.33 -0.99
C GLU A 193 -2.53 0.68 0.13
N LEU A 194 -1.64 1.63 -0.18
CA LEU A 194 -0.79 2.29 0.79
C LEU A 194 -1.19 3.76 0.88
N HIS A 195 -1.69 4.18 2.04
CA HIS A 195 -2.06 5.57 2.26
C HIS A 195 -0.95 6.25 3.05
N ARG A 196 -0.25 7.20 2.44
CA ARG A 196 0.62 8.12 3.17
C ARG A 196 -0.21 9.29 3.64
N THR A 197 -0.40 9.43 4.95
CA THR A 197 -1.19 10.50 5.56
C THR A 197 -0.46 11.09 6.76
N ASN A 198 -0.06 12.36 6.69
CA ASN A 198 0.60 13.09 7.78
C ASN A 198 1.78 12.33 8.43
N GLY A 199 2.61 11.67 7.63
CA GLY A 199 3.74 10.87 8.12
C GLY A 199 3.37 9.48 8.65
N LEU A 200 2.11 9.05 8.55
CA LEU A 200 1.70 7.66 8.77
C LEU A 200 1.54 6.95 7.43
N ILE A 201 1.97 5.70 7.36
CA ILE A 201 1.71 4.80 6.23
C ILE A 201 0.69 3.76 6.68
N HIS A 202 -0.48 3.76 6.06
CA HIS A 202 -1.51 2.76 6.25
C HIS A 202 -1.38 1.71 5.17
N TRP A 203 -1.40 0.44 5.55
CA TRP A 203 -1.48 -0.68 4.62
C TRP A 203 -2.88 -1.27 4.68
N VAL A 204 -3.53 -1.36 3.52
CA VAL A 204 -4.89 -1.86 3.34
C VAL A 204 -4.89 -2.95 2.26
N MET A 205 -5.63 -4.04 2.48
CA MET A 205 -5.87 -5.08 1.47
C MET A 205 -7.37 -5.38 1.41
N ASN A 206 -7.94 -5.39 0.20
CA ASN A 206 -9.39 -5.56 -0.05
C ASN A 206 -10.25 -4.66 0.85
N GLY A 207 -9.82 -3.40 1.05
CA GLY A 207 -10.51 -2.43 1.92
C GLY A 207 -10.30 -2.62 3.43
N GLN A 208 -9.66 -3.71 3.85
CA GLN A 208 -9.37 -3.97 5.26
C GLN A 208 -7.97 -3.46 5.63
N ARG A 209 -7.89 -2.65 6.69
CA ARG A 209 -6.61 -2.21 7.24
C ARG A 209 -5.83 -3.38 7.83
N ILE A 210 -4.58 -3.51 7.40
CA ILE A 210 -3.61 -4.49 7.89
C ILE A 210 -2.67 -3.87 8.92
N ALA A 211 -2.09 -2.71 8.63
CA ALA A 211 -1.10 -2.05 9.49
C ALA A 211 -1.16 -0.51 9.40
N ILE A 212 -0.63 0.18 10.42
CA ILE A 212 -0.35 1.63 10.38
C ILE A 212 1.00 1.86 11.05
N VAL A 213 1.93 2.44 10.31
CA VAL A 213 3.30 2.69 10.79
C VAL A 213 3.68 4.14 10.57
N SER A 214 4.27 4.77 11.59
CA SER A 214 4.88 6.09 11.44
C SER A 214 6.13 6.02 10.58
N ASN A 215 6.21 6.86 9.54
CA ASN A 215 7.43 7.08 8.79
C ASN A 215 8.30 8.13 9.49
N SER A 216 9.34 7.67 10.18
CA SER A 216 10.33 8.54 10.83
C SER A 216 11.34 9.16 9.86
N ASP A 217 11.40 8.66 8.63
CA ASP A 217 12.39 9.06 7.62
C ASP A 217 11.70 9.55 6.32
N PRO A 218 10.96 10.67 6.36
CA PRO A 218 10.15 11.15 5.22
C PRO A 218 10.98 11.76 4.08
N GLY A 219 12.31 11.59 4.07
CA GLY A 219 13.23 12.31 3.17
C GLY A 219 13.13 11.95 1.69
N TYR A 220 12.32 10.95 1.32
CA TYR A 220 12.18 10.50 -0.06
C TYR A 220 10.71 10.30 -0.46
N GLU A 221 10.33 10.95 -1.55
CA GLU A 221 9.02 10.89 -2.16
C GLU A 221 9.00 9.80 -3.23
N THR A 222 9.20 8.56 -2.80
CA THR A 222 9.24 7.41 -3.69
C THR A 222 8.34 6.30 -3.16
N PHE A 223 7.83 5.50 -4.08
CA PHE A 223 7.14 4.25 -3.79
C PHE A 223 8.00 3.09 -4.29
N MET A 224 7.95 1.95 -3.59
CA MET A 224 8.63 0.73 -3.99
C MET A 224 7.65 -0.43 -4.13
N LEU A 225 7.94 -1.29 -5.10
CA LEU A 225 7.42 -2.65 -5.24
C LEU A 225 8.58 -3.63 -5.17
N GLY A 226 8.33 -4.87 -4.81
CA GLY A 226 9.38 -5.87 -4.75
C GLY A 226 8.89 -7.27 -4.40
N LEU A 227 9.85 -8.18 -4.34
CA LEU A 227 9.71 -9.55 -3.92
C LEU A 227 10.98 -9.94 -3.16
N CYS A 228 10.86 -10.75 -2.12
CA CYS A 228 12.01 -11.44 -1.55
C CYS A 228 11.69 -12.86 -1.12
N ASP A 229 12.73 -13.68 -1.13
CA ASP A 229 12.76 -14.98 -0.48
C ASP A 229 13.69 -14.86 0.73
N LEU A 230 13.17 -15.22 1.90
CA LEU A 230 13.90 -15.17 3.17
C LEU A 230 14.50 -16.52 3.55
N PHE A 231 14.30 -17.54 2.71
CA PHE A 231 14.61 -18.92 3.03
C PHE A 231 15.60 -19.50 2.02
N LYS A 232 16.44 -20.41 2.52
CA LYS A 232 17.47 -21.11 1.73
C LYS A 232 16.89 -22.32 0.99
N SER A 233 15.86 -22.10 0.19
CA SER A 233 15.19 -23.16 -0.56
C SER A 233 14.72 -22.67 -1.91
N VAL A 234 14.97 -23.42 -2.97
CA VAL A 234 14.48 -23.11 -4.31
C VAL A 234 13.04 -23.58 -4.47
N ALA A 235 12.21 -22.76 -5.09
CA ALA A 235 10.84 -23.10 -5.46
C ALA A 235 10.81 -24.35 -6.36
N ASN A 236 9.87 -25.27 -6.14
CA ASN A 236 9.71 -26.42 -7.02
C ASN A 236 8.22 -26.72 -7.29
N PRO A 237 7.74 -26.52 -8.53
CA PRO A 237 8.50 -26.02 -9.68
C PRO A 237 8.83 -24.52 -9.57
N VAL A 238 9.98 -24.11 -10.10
CA VAL A 238 10.49 -22.73 -10.00
C VAL A 238 9.57 -21.73 -10.71
N GLN A 239 9.03 -22.10 -11.87
CA GLN A 239 8.19 -21.21 -12.67
C GLN A 239 6.89 -20.80 -11.97
N ASP A 240 6.50 -21.50 -10.89
CA ASP A 240 5.30 -21.19 -10.13
C ASP A 240 5.54 -20.15 -9.02
N ALA A 241 6.80 -19.77 -8.74
CA ALA A 241 7.11 -18.75 -7.74
C ALA A 241 7.33 -17.38 -8.40
N PHE A 242 6.32 -16.52 -8.32
CA PHE A 242 6.38 -15.15 -8.81
C PHE A 242 5.31 -14.27 -8.19
N VAL A 243 5.49 -12.96 -8.31
CA VAL A 243 4.46 -11.96 -8.01
C VAL A 243 4.15 -11.14 -9.25
N LEU A 244 2.89 -10.77 -9.41
CA LEU A 244 2.44 -9.79 -10.41
C LEU A 244 1.90 -8.55 -9.69
N PHE A 245 2.26 -7.39 -10.24
CA PHE A 245 1.68 -6.10 -9.87
C PHE A 245 1.04 -5.49 -11.11
N ASP A 246 -0.24 -5.12 -11.01
CA ASP A 246 -0.99 -4.50 -12.10
C ASP A 246 -1.79 -3.30 -11.58
N ASN A 247 -2.34 -2.47 -12.48
CA ASN A 247 -3.20 -1.33 -12.18
C ASN A 247 -2.61 -0.38 -11.11
N ILE A 248 -1.30 -0.12 -11.21
CA ILE A 248 -0.60 0.78 -10.28
C ILE A 248 -1.08 2.21 -10.53
N LEU A 249 -1.76 2.77 -9.53
CA LEU A 249 -2.30 4.12 -9.53
C LEU A 249 -1.77 4.88 -8.32
N VAL A 250 -1.26 6.09 -8.58
CA VAL A 250 -0.90 7.06 -7.54
C VAL A 250 -1.93 8.18 -7.57
N GLU A 251 -2.65 8.35 -6.47
CA GLU A 251 -3.60 9.44 -6.26
C GLU A 251 -3.00 10.45 -5.29
N ASP A 252 -2.94 11.71 -5.72
CA ASP A 252 -2.60 12.81 -4.84
C ASP A 252 -3.78 13.17 -3.94
N THR A 253 -3.60 13.00 -2.63
CA THR A 253 -4.61 13.34 -1.62
C THR A 253 -4.15 14.48 -0.72
N SER A 254 -3.07 15.17 -1.10
CA SER A 254 -2.58 16.38 -0.44
C SER A 254 -3.66 17.48 -0.43
N ASP A 255 -4.46 17.50 -1.49
CA ASP A 255 -5.52 18.45 -1.78
C ASP A 255 -6.91 17.97 -1.33
N ALA A 256 -7.02 16.84 -0.62
CA ALA A 256 -8.29 16.39 -0.07
C ALA A 256 -8.70 17.28 1.11
N GLU A 257 -9.82 18.01 1.00
CA GLU A 257 -10.40 18.73 2.14
C GLU A 257 -10.81 17.73 3.22
N ARG A 258 -10.23 17.86 4.41
CA ARG A 258 -10.67 17.11 5.58
C ARG A 258 -10.59 17.99 6.81
N VAL A 259 -11.55 17.81 7.71
CA VAL A 259 -11.50 18.40 9.04
C VAL A 259 -10.36 17.75 9.82
N LEU A 260 -9.39 18.55 10.24
CA LEU A 260 -8.20 18.14 11.00
C LEU A 260 -8.45 18.18 12.51
N SER A 261 -9.28 19.11 12.98
CA SER A 261 -9.64 19.20 14.40
C SER A 261 -10.94 19.97 14.58
N THR A 262 -11.69 19.65 15.64
CA THR A 262 -12.86 20.40 16.12
C THR A 262 -12.72 20.66 17.61
N GLY A 263 -13.17 21.80 18.09
CA GLY A 263 -13.12 22.14 19.51
C GLY A 263 -13.95 23.37 19.84
N VAL A 264 -14.01 23.69 21.14
CA VAL A 264 -14.61 24.93 21.62
C VAL A 264 -13.49 25.96 21.83
N LYS A 265 -13.64 27.16 21.27
CA LYS A 265 -12.66 28.23 21.45
C LYS A 265 -12.63 28.69 22.93
N PRO A 266 -11.47 29.09 23.48
CA PRO A 266 -11.43 29.77 24.78
C PRO A 266 -12.33 31.03 24.77
N GLY A 267 -13.33 31.06 25.67
CA GLY A 267 -14.37 32.09 25.68
C GLY A 267 -15.68 31.69 24.98
N GLY A 268 -15.81 30.44 24.49
CA GLY A 268 -16.99 29.92 23.80
C GLY A 268 -16.88 30.01 22.27
N GLY A 269 -17.75 29.28 21.57
CA GLY A 269 -17.76 29.19 20.11
C GLY A 269 -17.20 27.87 19.57
N LEU A 270 -17.66 27.45 18.39
CA LEU A 270 -17.08 26.35 17.65
C LEU A 270 -15.79 26.81 16.96
N GLN A 271 -14.77 25.96 16.98
CA GLN A 271 -13.58 26.08 16.15
C GLN A 271 -13.34 24.77 15.44
N PHE A 272 -13.10 24.82 14.13
CA PHE A 272 -12.53 23.68 13.44
C PHE A 272 -11.42 24.09 12.47
N THR A 273 -10.47 23.18 12.29
CA THR A 273 -9.35 23.33 11.37
C THR A 273 -9.52 22.31 10.25
N PHE A 274 -9.24 22.66 9.01
CA PHE A 274 -9.33 21.74 7.87
C PHE A 274 -8.13 21.91 6.91
N SER A 275 -7.78 20.84 6.19
CA SER A 275 -6.79 20.92 5.11
C SER A 275 -7.35 21.74 3.94
N ALA A 276 -6.51 22.55 3.32
CA ALA A 276 -6.89 23.43 2.23
C ALA A 276 -5.77 23.49 1.20
N ILE A 277 -6.12 23.73 -0.06
CA ILE A 277 -5.18 23.88 -1.15
C ILE A 277 -4.63 25.32 -1.14
N PRO A 278 -3.30 25.54 -1.14
CA PRO A 278 -2.74 26.88 -1.26
C PRO A 278 -3.25 27.59 -2.52
N GLY A 279 -3.74 28.83 -2.36
CA GLY A 279 -4.23 29.63 -3.49
C GLY A 279 -5.67 29.31 -3.94
N VAL A 280 -6.36 28.38 -3.27
CA VAL A 280 -7.80 28.15 -3.45
C VAL A 280 -8.58 28.88 -2.36
N ASP A 281 -9.66 29.53 -2.78
CA ASP A 281 -10.61 30.16 -1.89
C ASP A 281 -11.65 29.14 -1.41
N TYR A 282 -12.03 29.25 -0.14
CA TYR A 282 -12.98 28.34 0.50
C TYR A 282 -14.15 29.11 1.09
N GLU A 283 -15.34 28.53 0.98
CA GLU A 283 -16.52 28.98 1.71
C GLU A 283 -16.92 27.92 2.73
N VAL A 284 -17.05 28.36 3.97
CA VAL A 284 -17.69 27.59 5.03
C VAL A 284 -19.16 27.96 5.01
N ASP A 285 -20.01 27.01 4.64
CA ASP A 285 -21.45 27.19 4.72
C ASP A 285 -21.95 26.63 6.06
N ARG A 286 -22.99 27.27 6.60
CA ARG A 286 -23.76 26.80 7.75
C ARG A 286 -25.18 26.42 7.37
N SER A 287 -25.78 25.54 8.16
CA SER A 287 -27.21 25.20 8.07
C SER A 287 -27.77 24.87 9.44
N THR A 288 -29.05 25.16 9.66
CA THR A 288 -29.82 24.73 10.85
C THR A 288 -30.63 23.46 10.59
N ASN A 289 -30.72 23.00 9.34
CA ASN A 289 -31.63 21.91 8.95
C ASN A 289 -31.10 20.98 7.83
N LEU A 290 -29.84 21.13 7.43
CA LEU A 290 -29.17 20.40 6.34
C LEU A 290 -29.72 20.63 4.91
N THR A 291 -30.77 21.45 4.75
CA THR A 291 -31.41 21.69 3.46
C THR A 291 -31.09 23.07 2.89
N VAL A 292 -31.10 24.11 3.74
CA VAL A 292 -30.76 25.48 3.37
C VAL A 292 -29.37 25.79 3.91
N TRP A 293 -28.47 26.24 3.05
CA TRP A 293 -27.07 26.53 3.37
C TRP A 293 -26.77 28.00 3.10
N GLU A 294 -26.19 28.67 4.09
CA GLU A 294 -25.75 30.06 4.00
C GLU A 294 -24.25 30.15 4.20
N VAL A 295 -23.57 31.05 3.50
CA VAL A 295 -22.13 31.27 3.72
C VAL A 295 -21.93 31.91 5.10
N GLU A 296 -21.22 31.21 5.99
CA GLU A 296 -20.81 31.72 7.30
C GLU A 296 -19.48 32.49 7.19
N GLN A 297 -18.53 31.96 6.41
CA GLN A 297 -17.20 32.54 6.30
C GLN A 297 -16.54 32.19 4.96
N THR A 298 -15.91 33.17 4.31
CA THR A 298 -14.98 32.93 3.20
C THR A 298 -13.55 32.96 3.73
N LEU A 299 -12.79 31.89 3.48
CA LEU A 299 -11.42 31.72 3.93
C LEU A 299 -10.49 31.64 2.72
N ARG A 300 -9.44 32.47 2.70
CA ARG A 300 -8.41 32.49 1.66
C ARG A 300 -7.06 32.32 2.33
N THR A 301 -6.20 31.43 1.82
CA THR A 301 -4.81 31.39 2.32
C THR A 301 -3.82 30.88 1.29
N ASN A 302 -2.58 31.37 1.46
CA ASN A 302 -1.39 30.88 0.78
C ASN A 302 -0.66 29.82 1.63
N ARG A 303 -1.16 29.51 2.84
CA ARG A 303 -0.55 28.62 3.83
C ARG A 303 -1.62 27.84 4.62
N PRO A 304 -1.96 26.60 4.23
CA PRO A 304 -2.81 25.69 5.01
C PRO A 304 -2.12 25.21 6.31
N PRO A 305 -2.87 24.67 7.29
CA PRO A 305 -4.32 24.42 7.25
C PRO A 305 -5.16 25.68 7.54
N LEU A 306 -6.42 25.67 7.07
CA LEU A 306 -7.38 26.74 7.32
C LEU A 306 -8.16 26.51 8.61
N ARG A 307 -8.51 27.59 9.29
CA ARG A 307 -9.24 27.58 10.55
C ARG A 307 -10.50 28.43 10.43
N MET A 308 -11.61 27.84 10.84
CA MET A 308 -12.90 28.50 10.99
C MET A 308 -13.23 28.66 12.48
N THR A 309 -13.92 29.75 12.80
CA THR A 309 -14.54 29.96 14.12
C THR A 309 -15.95 30.48 13.96
N ALA A 310 -16.91 29.89 14.67
CA ALA A 310 -18.28 30.38 14.78
C ALA A 310 -18.67 30.59 16.25
N PRO A 311 -19.58 31.53 16.53
CA PRO A 311 -20.19 31.64 17.85
C PRO A 311 -20.99 30.38 18.21
N LEU A 312 -21.18 30.13 19.50
CA LEU A 312 -22.19 29.16 19.96
C LEU A 312 -23.57 29.77 19.71
N GLN A 313 -24.49 28.97 19.20
CA GLN A 313 -25.91 29.32 19.09
C GLN A 313 -26.75 28.20 19.68
N GLU A 314 -27.99 28.53 20.04
CA GLU A 314 -28.97 27.55 20.48
C GLU A 314 -29.45 26.69 19.31
N GLY A 315 -29.52 25.39 19.55
CA GLY A 315 -29.98 24.40 18.57
C GLY A 315 -28.86 23.76 17.74
N PRO A 316 -29.20 22.74 16.94
CA PRO A 316 -28.24 22.05 16.10
C PRO A 316 -27.79 22.94 14.93
N LEU A 317 -26.48 23.03 14.75
CA LEU A 317 -25.85 23.69 13.60
C LEU A 317 -24.98 22.69 12.84
N PHE A 318 -25.03 22.78 11.53
CA PHE A 318 -24.25 21.97 10.61
C PHE A 318 -23.34 22.88 9.79
N TYR A 319 -22.12 22.42 9.55
CA TYR A 319 -21.13 23.14 8.77
C TYR A 319 -20.60 22.25 7.66
N ARG A 320 -20.33 22.86 6.51
CA ARG A 320 -19.58 22.23 5.41
C ARG A 320 -18.59 23.21 4.83
N VAL A 321 -17.53 22.68 4.24
CA VAL A 321 -16.53 23.46 3.52
C VAL A 321 -16.69 23.14 2.04
N ARG A 322 -16.67 24.17 1.19
CA ARG A 322 -16.63 24.02 -0.27
C ARG A 322 -15.59 24.95 -0.88
N ARG A 323 -15.01 24.52 -2.01
CA ARG A 323 -14.16 25.37 -2.83
C ARG A 323 -14.99 26.45 -3.50
N VAL A 324 -14.44 27.65 -3.61
CA VAL A 324 -14.95 28.69 -4.51
C VAL A 324 -14.27 28.44 -5.84
N LEU A 325 -15.03 27.90 -6.81
CA LEU A 325 -14.53 27.77 -8.17
C LEU A 325 -14.46 29.19 -8.76
N GLY A 326 -13.25 29.66 -9.06
CA GLY A 326 -13.07 30.88 -9.83
C GLY A 326 -13.74 30.71 -11.20
N GLU A 327 -14.49 31.72 -11.65
CA GLU A 327 -14.93 31.77 -13.04
C GLU A 327 -13.70 31.75 -13.95
N GLY A 328 -13.46 30.62 -14.60
CA GLY A 328 -12.48 30.51 -15.67
C GLY A 328 -11.46 29.38 -15.48
N HIS A 329 -11.89 28.14 -15.70
CA HIS A 329 -11.14 27.17 -16.51
C HIS A 329 -12.14 26.12 -17.03
N PRO A 330 -12.39 26.06 -18.34
CA PRO A 330 -13.18 24.98 -18.92
C PRO A 330 -12.40 23.68 -18.79
N VAL A 331 -13.12 22.62 -18.45
CA VAL A 331 -12.62 21.24 -18.51
C VAL A 331 -12.14 20.98 -19.96
N GLN A 332 -10.87 20.65 -20.11
CA GLN A 332 -10.36 19.83 -21.21
C GLN A 332 -9.68 18.62 -20.61
#